data_AF-A0A661NTI0-F1
#
_entry.id   AF-A0A661NTI0-F1
#
_cell.length_a   1.000
_cell.length_b   1.000
_cell.length_c   1.000
_cell.angle_alpha   90.00
_cell.angle_beta   90.00
_cell.angle_gamma   90.00
#
_symmetry.space_group_name_H-M   'P 1'
#
loop_
_entity.id
_entity.type
_entity.pdbx_description
1 polymer ?
#
loop_
_entity_poly.entity_id
_entity_poly.type
_entity_poly.pdbx_seq_one_letter_code
_entity_poly.pdbx_strand_id
1 'polypeptide(L)'
;MRIRVKELLSTGLVVGIGMATMGCTDTGSTIFIRQIQLPDAEDNCTVRPDPAATYTAAGFLDTSLGGGAYEAAMLVGNQMSRRGDEDTLRPETSRVQFYEAELEVFDYAGGLLREYTMPVSGFADPGSGTEPGWGVVGATIVDSDSAGAASGGGGQTVIARVTIYGVTLGGEEVESAPWDFPIYVCSGCLACIEPDSCDDDRIQVCNLGQDISPDCRDTNPNHACN
;
A
#
# COMPACT_ATOMS: atom_id res chain seq x y z
N MET A 1 -53.73 42.59 61.21
CA MET A 1 -54.66 41.96 60.23
C MET A 1 -53.91 40.80 59.57
N ARG A 2 -54.40 39.57 59.76
CA ARG A 2 -53.77 38.30 59.34
C ARG A 2 -53.96 38.07 57.83
N ILE A 3 -52.95 37.55 57.10
CA ILE A 3 -53.04 36.67 55.91
C ILE A 3 -51.66 35.98 55.76
N ARG A 4 -51.50 34.72 56.22
CA ARG A 4 -51.50 33.41 55.53
C ARG A 4 -50.27 33.10 54.65
N VAL A 5 -49.47 32.16 55.17
CA VAL A 5 -48.52 31.28 54.48
C VAL A 5 -49.28 30.35 53.51
N LYS A 6 -48.75 30.16 52.30
CA LYS A 6 -48.99 28.98 51.45
C LYS A 6 -47.70 28.63 50.71
N GLU A 7 -47.13 27.50 51.07
CA GLU A 7 -46.20 26.71 50.27
C GLU A 7 -46.86 26.31 48.93
N LEU A 8 -46.06 26.07 47.89
CA LEU A 8 -46.14 24.88 47.01
C LEU A 8 -45.13 24.92 45.84
N LEU A 9 -44.47 23.76 45.66
CA LEU A 9 -43.94 23.13 44.41
C LEU A 9 -42.78 23.85 43.69
N SER A 10 -41.53 23.42 43.89
CA SER A 10 -40.85 22.29 43.19
C SER A 10 -40.74 22.47 41.67
N THR A 11 -39.53 22.67 41.16
CA THR A 11 -38.90 22.01 39.98
C THR A 11 -37.57 22.75 39.74
N GLY A 12 -36.42 22.07 39.73
CA GLY A 12 -35.16 22.80 39.54
C GLY A 12 -33.91 21.93 39.40
N LEU A 13 -33.85 21.16 38.30
CA LEU A 13 -32.65 20.83 37.53
C LEU A 13 -31.43 20.23 38.28
N VAL A 14 -31.32 18.90 38.28
CA VAL A 14 -30.05 18.19 38.50
C VAL A 14 -29.18 18.39 37.24
N VAL A 15 -28.18 19.27 37.32
CA VAL A 15 -27.13 19.39 36.32
C VAL A 15 -26.12 18.26 36.57
N GLY A 16 -26.36 17.11 35.95
CA GLY A 16 -25.36 16.05 35.84
C GLY A 16 -24.34 16.43 34.77
N ILE A 17 -23.17 16.91 35.18
CA ILE A 17 -22.02 17.10 34.29
C ILE A 17 -21.54 15.69 33.92
N GLY A 18 -22.05 15.16 32.81
CA GLY A 18 -21.49 14.00 32.15
C GLY A 18 -20.12 14.37 31.63
N MET A 19 -19.06 13.96 32.33
CA MET A 19 -17.72 13.94 31.77
C MET A 19 -17.76 12.96 30.59
N ALA A 20 -17.88 13.51 29.37
CA ALA A 20 -17.53 12.79 28.18
C ALA A 20 -16.02 12.52 28.27
N THR A 21 -15.67 11.35 28.78
CA THR A 21 -14.34 10.77 28.55
C THR A 21 -14.23 10.60 27.05
N MET A 22 -13.64 11.60 26.39
CA MET A 22 -12.98 11.39 25.10
C MET A 22 -11.94 10.31 25.37
N GLY A 23 -12.33 9.05 25.21
CA GLY A 23 -11.37 7.96 25.10
C GLY A 23 -10.52 8.30 23.89
N CYS A 24 -9.24 8.56 24.12
CA CYS A 24 -8.27 8.61 23.04
C CYS A 24 -8.42 7.30 22.30
N THR A 25 -8.99 7.33 21.10
CA THR A 25 -8.98 6.19 20.19
C THR A 25 -7.53 6.00 19.80
N ASP A 26 -6.87 5.09 20.49
CA ASP A 26 -5.48 4.72 20.25
C ASP A 26 -5.45 3.85 18.99
N THR A 27 -5.62 4.47 17.81
CA THR A 27 -5.39 3.84 16.51
C THR A 27 -3.94 4.08 16.10
N GLY A 28 -3.02 3.73 16.99
CA GLY A 28 -1.60 3.66 16.67
C GLY A 28 -1.37 2.47 15.75
N SER A 29 -1.52 2.67 14.44
CA SER A 29 -1.15 1.66 13.45
C SER A 29 0.32 1.27 13.67
N THR A 30 0.56 0.01 13.99
CA THR A 30 1.88 -0.52 14.36
C THR A 30 2.71 -0.92 13.13
N ILE A 31 2.06 -1.02 11.97
CA ILE A 31 2.66 -1.25 10.67
C ILE A 31 2.29 -0.12 9.70
N PHE A 32 3.14 0.18 8.72
CA PHE A 32 2.84 1.25 7.77
C PHE A 32 3.50 0.99 6.42
N ILE A 33 2.85 1.43 5.35
CA ILE A 33 3.42 1.38 4.00
C ILE A 33 4.27 2.64 3.81
N ARG A 34 5.51 2.47 3.33
CA ARG A 34 6.44 3.58 3.11
C ARG A 34 6.56 3.99 1.64
N GLN A 35 6.79 3.03 0.76
CA GLN A 35 7.10 3.27 -0.66
C GLN A 35 6.88 1.99 -1.48
N ILE A 36 6.73 2.13 -2.79
CA ILE A 36 6.78 1.00 -3.73
C ILE A 36 8.21 0.84 -4.24
N GLN A 37 8.78 -0.33 -3.99
CA GLN A 37 10.12 -0.72 -4.43
C GLN A 37 10.08 -1.14 -5.89
N LEU A 38 11.04 -0.66 -6.67
CA LEU A 38 11.28 -1.14 -8.01
C LEU A 38 12.17 -2.39 -7.94
N PRO A 39 11.85 -3.46 -8.69
CA PRO A 39 12.73 -4.63 -8.78
C PRO A 39 14.09 -4.26 -9.37
N ASP A 40 15.13 -4.91 -8.88
CA ASP A 40 16.48 -4.75 -9.41
C ASP A 40 16.68 -5.63 -10.66
N ALA A 41 16.77 -5.01 -11.83
CA ALA A 41 16.98 -5.70 -13.09
C ALA A 41 18.35 -6.39 -13.19
N GLU A 42 19.36 -5.91 -12.43
CA GLU A 42 20.69 -6.53 -12.39
C GLU A 42 20.72 -7.75 -11.45
N ASP A 43 19.79 -7.82 -10.49
CA ASP A 43 19.64 -8.90 -9.51
C ASP A 43 18.38 -9.74 -9.77
N ASN A 44 18.15 -10.14 -11.01
CA ASN A 44 17.08 -11.08 -11.39
C ASN A 44 15.68 -10.66 -10.91
N CYS A 45 15.36 -9.36 -10.98
CA CYS A 45 14.09 -8.79 -10.54
C CYS A 45 13.75 -9.04 -9.08
N THR A 46 14.76 -9.11 -8.23
CA THR A 46 14.54 -9.20 -6.79
C THR A 46 14.09 -7.84 -6.25
N VAL A 47 13.26 -7.88 -5.22
CA VAL A 47 12.89 -6.70 -4.44
C VAL A 47 13.49 -6.85 -3.06
N ARG A 48 14.20 -5.82 -2.61
CA ARG A 48 14.86 -5.81 -1.31
C ARG A 48 14.02 -5.05 -0.28
N PRO A 49 13.87 -5.58 0.96
CA PRO A 49 13.21 -4.88 2.06
C PRO A 49 14.15 -3.82 2.65
N ASP A 50 14.58 -2.86 1.82
CA ASP A 50 15.57 -1.83 2.17
C ASP A 50 14.97 -0.44 1.89
N PRO A 51 14.87 0.44 2.89
CA PRO A 51 14.37 1.80 2.69
C PRO A 51 15.24 2.67 1.76
N ALA A 52 16.47 2.27 1.49
CA ALA A 52 17.38 2.93 0.56
C ALA A 52 17.35 2.33 -0.85
N ALA A 53 16.60 1.24 -1.08
CA ALA A 53 16.46 0.65 -2.40
C ALA A 53 15.68 1.59 -3.35
N THR A 54 15.85 1.33 -4.66
CA THR A 54 15.21 2.08 -5.73
C THR A 54 13.70 1.98 -5.60
N TYR A 55 13.01 3.12 -5.64
CA TYR A 55 11.56 3.18 -5.45
C TYR A 55 10.93 4.15 -6.45
N THR A 56 9.62 4.01 -6.62
CA THR A 56 8.82 5.02 -7.33
C THR A 56 7.84 5.72 -6.38
N ALA A 57 7.63 7.02 -6.62
CA ALA A 57 6.68 7.85 -5.88
C ALA A 57 5.31 7.94 -6.58
N ALA A 58 5.24 7.52 -7.85
CA ALA A 58 4.01 7.48 -8.65
C ALA A 58 4.15 6.39 -9.72
N GLY A 59 3.05 5.70 -10.01
CA GLY A 59 3.03 4.62 -10.98
C GLY A 59 2.73 5.10 -12.39
N PHE A 60 3.16 4.31 -13.37
CA PHE A 60 2.72 4.39 -14.75
C PHE A 60 2.28 3.01 -15.21
N LEU A 61 1.12 2.89 -15.85
CA LEU A 61 0.56 1.63 -16.35
C LEU A 61 0.13 1.79 -17.81
N ASP A 62 0.69 0.95 -18.68
CA ASP A 62 0.20 0.77 -20.04
C ASP A 62 -0.70 -0.47 -20.13
N THR A 63 -2.00 -0.26 -20.33
CA THR A 63 -2.99 -1.33 -20.42
C THR A 63 -2.87 -2.21 -21.66
N SER A 64 -2.06 -1.80 -22.65
CA SER A 64 -1.75 -2.61 -23.84
C SER A 64 -0.61 -3.60 -23.61
N LEU A 65 0.11 -3.49 -22.49
CA LEU A 65 1.25 -4.33 -22.13
C LEU A 65 1.01 -5.01 -20.77
N GLY A 66 1.75 -6.08 -20.49
CA GLY A 66 1.82 -6.64 -19.13
C GLY A 66 0.50 -7.12 -18.51
N GLY A 67 -0.52 -7.42 -19.32
CA GLY A 67 -1.84 -7.83 -18.83
C GLY A 67 -2.72 -6.69 -18.30
N GLY A 68 -2.24 -5.44 -18.34
CA GLY A 68 -2.99 -4.25 -17.97
C GLY A 68 -3.33 -4.11 -16.49
N ALA A 69 -2.58 -4.77 -15.61
CA ALA A 69 -2.66 -4.61 -14.16
C ALA A 69 -1.38 -3.96 -13.63
N TYR A 70 -1.48 -3.25 -12.50
CA TYR A 70 -0.33 -2.66 -11.81
C TYR A 70 0.03 -3.48 -10.56
N GLU A 71 1.25 -4.00 -10.53
CA GLU A 71 1.79 -4.89 -9.50
C GLU A 71 2.80 -4.11 -8.66
N ALA A 72 2.52 -3.99 -7.37
CA ALA A 72 3.34 -3.20 -6.46
C ALA A 72 4.06 -4.09 -5.45
N ALA A 73 5.37 -3.89 -5.30
CA ALA A 73 6.15 -4.43 -4.21
C ALA A 73 6.32 -3.36 -3.12
N MET A 74 5.39 -3.34 -2.16
CA MET A 74 5.32 -2.34 -1.11
C MET A 74 6.30 -2.63 0.02
N LEU A 75 7.11 -1.63 0.39
CA LEU A 75 7.92 -1.68 1.60
C LEU A 75 7.05 -1.35 2.82
N VAL A 76 6.88 -2.34 3.70
CA VAL A 76 6.09 -2.22 4.92
C VAL A 76 7.02 -2.17 6.13
N GLY A 77 6.87 -1.13 6.94
CA GLY A 77 7.59 -0.97 8.21
C GLY A 77 6.78 -1.52 9.37
N ASN A 78 7.46 -2.17 10.31
CA ASN A 78 6.91 -2.64 11.59
C ASN A 78 7.60 -1.88 12.73
N GLN A 79 6.82 -1.08 13.47
CA GLN A 79 7.31 -0.26 14.58
C GLN A 79 7.26 -0.95 15.93
N MET A 80 6.79 -2.20 16.00
CA MET A 80 6.77 -2.92 17.27
C MET A 80 8.19 -3.21 17.73
N SER A 81 8.46 -2.94 19.01
CA SER A 81 9.73 -3.31 19.63
C SER A 81 9.83 -4.82 19.83
N ARG A 82 11.05 -5.35 19.72
CA ARG A 82 11.37 -6.72 20.17
C ARG A 82 10.99 -6.88 21.64
N ARG A 83 10.25 -7.94 21.95
CA ARG A 83 9.89 -8.30 23.34
C ARG A 83 10.82 -9.36 23.92
N GLY A 84 11.63 -10.02 23.09
CA GLY A 84 12.69 -10.93 23.53
C GLY A 84 13.82 -10.17 24.25
N ASP A 85 14.33 -10.76 25.32
CA ASP A 85 15.54 -10.32 26.01
C ASP A 85 16.67 -11.26 25.57
N GLU A 86 17.83 -10.73 25.14
CA GLU A 86 18.95 -11.58 24.68
C GLU A 86 19.47 -12.48 25.81
N ASP A 87 19.24 -12.11 27.07
CA ASP A 87 19.65 -12.88 28.25
C ASP A 87 18.67 -13.98 28.65
N THR A 88 17.43 -13.97 28.14
CA THR A 88 16.44 -15.03 28.37
C THR A 88 15.79 -15.46 27.06
N LEU A 89 15.97 -16.74 26.67
CA LEU A 89 15.38 -17.35 25.47
C LEU A 89 13.84 -17.30 25.50
N ARG A 90 13.27 -16.15 25.19
CA ARG A 90 11.84 -15.93 24.97
C ARG A 90 11.62 -15.84 23.46
N PRO A 91 10.63 -16.56 22.91
CA PRO A 91 10.34 -16.50 21.49
C PRO A 91 9.91 -15.08 21.10
N GLU A 92 10.43 -14.58 19.98
CA GLU A 92 10.06 -13.27 19.44
C GLU A 92 8.61 -13.28 18.96
N THR A 93 7.76 -12.45 19.56
CA THR A 93 6.33 -12.40 19.25
C THR A 93 5.95 -11.27 18.31
N SER A 94 6.82 -10.27 18.11
CA SER A 94 6.49 -9.03 17.42
C SER A 94 6.81 -9.04 15.92
N ARG A 95 7.25 -10.18 15.35
CA ARG A 95 7.32 -10.35 13.89
C ARG A 95 5.91 -10.43 13.33
N VAL A 96 5.65 -9.69 12.26
CA VAL A 96 4.35 -9.69 11.55
C VAL A 96 4.44 -10.59 10.34
N GLN A 97 3.42 -11.42 10.16
CA GLN A 97 3.11 -12.12 8.92
C GLN A 97 1.94 -11.42 8.24
N PHE A 98 2.11 -10.98 7.00
CA PHE A 98 1.03 -10.39 6.22
C PHE A 98 0.20 -11.47 5.55
N TYR A 99 -1.12 -11.28 5.47
CA TYR A 99 -2.03 -12.27 4.88
C TYR A 99 -3.10 -11.69 3.95
N GLU A 100 -3.44 -10.40 4.07
CA GLU A 100 -4.47 -9.78 3.25
C GLU A 100 -4.14 -8.31 2.95
N ALA A 101 -4.56 -7.84 1.78
CA ALA A 101 -4.61 -6.44 1.43
C ALA A 101 -6.02 -6.08 0.97
N GLU A 102 -6.52 -4.95 1.45
CA GLU A 102 -7.72 -4.29 0.95
C GLU A 102 -7.33 -3.14 0.01
N LEU A 103 -7.98 -3.08 -1.15
CA LEU A 103 -7.66 -2.20 -2.25
C LEU A 103 -8.89 -1.41 -2.65
N GLU A 104 -8.76 -0.10 -2.67
CA GLU A 104 -9.75 0.82 -3.24
C GLU A 104 -9.10 1.61 -4.36
N VAL A 105 -9.68 1.57 -5.57
CA VAL A 105 -9.19 2.32 -6.72
C VAL A 105 -10.15 3.47 -7.00
N PHE A 106 -9.64 4.70 -6.94
CA PHE A 106 -10.39 5.92 -7.21
C PHE A 106 -9.95 6.56 -8.53
N ASP A 107 -10.88 7.21 -9.23
CA ASP A 107 -10.54 8.16 -10.27
C ASP A 107 -9.96 9.46 -9.68
N TYR A 108 -9.44 10.34 -10.53
CA TYR A 108 -8.89 11.64 -10.11
C TYR A 108 -9.94 12.59 -9.49
N ALA A 109 -11.23 12.37 -9.75
CA ALA A 109 -12.32 13.15 -9.16
C ALA A 109 -12.76 12.62 -7.78
N GLY A 110 -12.16 11.52 -7.30
CA GLY A 110 -12.49 10.85 -6.04
C GLY A 110 -13.67 9.87 -6.16
N GLY A 111 -14.10 9.53 -7.38
CA GLY A 111 -15.07 8.48 -7.64
C GLY A 111 -14.45 7.11 -7.44
N LEU A 112 -15.05 6.27 -6.58
CA LEU A 112 -14.63 4.88 -6.42
C LEU A 112 -14.92 4.11 -7.72
N LEU A 113 -13.86 3.61 -8.36
CA LEU A 113 -13.94 2.75 -9.54
C LEU A 113 -14.18 1.30 -9.12
N ARG A 114 -13.41 0.82 -8.13
CA ARG A 114 -13.49 -0.55 -7.65
C ARG A 114 -12.95 -0.67 -6.22
N GLU A 115 -13.45 -1.66 -5.51
CA GLU A 115 -12.95 -2.12 -4.22
C GLU A 115 -12.80 -3.64 -4.29
N TYR A 116 -11.70 -4.18 -3.78
CA TYR A 116 -11.47 -5.62 -3.69
C TYR A 116 -10.45 -5.97 -2.62
N THR A 117 -10.45 -7.24 -2.21
CA THR A 117 -9.47 -7.79 -1.27
C THR A 117 -8.70 -8.92 -1.94
N MET A 118 -7.44 -9.09 -1.55
CA MET A 118 -6.61 -10.19 -2.06
C MET A 118 -5.68 -10.76 -0.98
N PRO A 119 -5.40 -12.07 -1.03
CA PRO A 119 -4.40 -12.65 -0.16
C PRO A 119 -3.02 -12.11 -0.55
N VAL A 120 -2.23 -11.74 0.46
CA VAL A 120 -0.83 -11.35 0.29
C VAL A 120 0.08 -12.20 1.16
N SER A 121 1.37 -12.12 0.94
CA SER A 121 2.36 -12.79 1.78
C SER A 121 3.58 -11.90 1.98
N GLY A 122 4.29 -12.15 3.08
CA GLY A 122 5.47 -11.40 3.46
C GLY A 122 5.62 -11.38 4.98
N PHE A 123 6.77 -10.95 5.44
CA PHE A 123 7.04 -10.76 6.86
C PHE A 123 7.77 -9.44 7.08
N ALA A 124 7.49 -8.78 8.20
CA ALA A 124 8.28 -7.67 8.70
C ALA A 124 8.77 -7.99 10.11
N ASP A 125 10.09 -7.96 10.27
CA ASP A 125 10.72 -8.12 11.57
C ASP A 125 10.36 -6.94 12.49
N PRO A 126 10.41 -7.14 13.83
CA PRO A 126 10.24 -6.03 14.77
C PRO A 126 11.41 -5.03 14.68
N GLY A 127 11.10 -3.78 14.98
CA GLY A 127 12.07 -2.69 15.02
C GLY A 127 13.12 -2.83 16.13
N SER A 128 14.19 -2.04 15.99
CA SER A 128 15.31 -1.96 16.94
C SER A 128 15.14 -0.86 18.00
N GLY A 129 13.96 -0.24 18.06
CA GLY A 129 13.62 0.86 18.98
C GLY A 129 13.81 2.26 18.39
N THR A 130 14.78 2.46 17.49
CA THR A 130 14.96 3.72 16.73
C THR A 130 14.62 3.58 15.25
N GLU A 131 14.61 2.36 14.73
CA GLU A 131 14.32 2.05 13.35
C GLU A 131 13.23 0.97 13.26
N PRO A 132 12.24 1.12 12.36
CA PRO A 132 11.30 0.05 12.05
C PRO A 132 12.04 -1.16 11.47
N GLY A 133 11.50 -2.36 11.71
CA GLY A 133 11.89 -3.51 10.91
C GLY A 133 11.12 -3.49 9.58
N TRP A 134 11.77 -3.92 8.50
CA TRP A 134 11.23 -3.79 7.15
C TRP A 134 10.85 -5.15 6.56
N GLY A 135 9.75 -5.15 5.81
CA GLY A 135 9.27 -6.26 5.00
C GLY A 135 8.79 -5.79 3.64
N VAL A 136 8.60 -6.72 2.70
CA VAL A 136 8.00 -6.44 1.39
C VAL A 136 6.70 -7.22 1.27
N VAL A 137 5.68 -6.55 0.73
CA VAL A 137 4.38 -7.14 0.39
C VAL A 137 4.09 -6.86 -1.07
N GLY A 138 3.89 -7.92 -1.85
CA GLY A 138 3.45 -7.82 -3.25
C GLY A 138 1.92 -7.80 -3.34
N ALA A 139 1.35 -6.90 -4.15
CA ALA A 139 -0.07 -6.87 -4.44
C ALA A 139 -0.38 -6.24 -5.80
N THR A 140 -1.47 -6.68 -6.44
CA THR A 140 -2.06 -6.04 -7.61
C THR A 140 -2.91 -4.85 -7.14
N ILE A 141 -2.35 -3.64 -7.12
CA ILE A 141 -3.02 -2.46 -6.55
C ILE A 141 -3.95 -1.74 -7.55
N VAL A 142 -3.86 -2.08 -8.83
CA VAL A 142 -4.86 -1.75 -9.86
C VAL A 142 -5.04 -2.96 -10.77
N ASP A 143 -6.22 -3.58 -10.76
CA ASP A 143 -6.55 -4.67 -11.68
C ASP A 143 -6.90 -4.18 -13.10
N SER A 144 -6.94 -5.11 -14.06
CA SER A 144 -7.17 -4.77 -15.47
C SER A 144 -8.56 -4.22 -15.76
N ASP A 145 -9.56 -4.58 -14.97
CA ASP A 145 -10.90 -4.02 -15.09
C ASP A 145 -10.92 -2.54 -14.63
N SER A 146 -10.27 -2.23 -13.51
CA SER A 146 -10.13 -0.87 -12.98
C SER A 146 -9.29 0.00 -13.92
N ALA A 147 -8.19 -0.55 -14.44
CA ALA A 147 -7.37 0.10 -15.44
C ALA A 147 -8.15 0.33 -16.75
N GLY A 148 -8.98 -0.63 -17.16
CA GLY A 148 -9.87 -0.52 -18.32
C GLY A 148 -10.91 0.60 -18.14
N ALA A 149 -11.56 0.64 -16.98
CA ALA A 149 -12.51 1.70 -16.62
C ALA A 149 -11.85 3.10 -16.60
N ALA A 150 -10.58 3.15 -16.19
CA ALA A 150 -9.79 4.37 -16.18
C ALA A 150 -9.35 4.79 -17.60
N SER A 151 -8.74 3.92 -18.40
CA SER A 151 -8.00 4.35 -19.60
C SER A 151 -8.79 5.24 -20.59
N GLY A 152 -10.11 5.06 -20.74
CA GLY A 152 -11.04 5.98 -21.44
C GLY A 152 -10.66 6.40 -22.87
N GLY A 153 -9.62 5.80 -23.47
CA GLY A 153 -8.99 6.18 -24.72
C GLY A 153 -7.96 7.33 -24.66
N GLY A 154 -7.73 7.98 -23.52
CA GLY A 154 -6.91 9.21 -23.42
C GLY A 154 -5.83 9.24 -22.33
N GLY A 155 -5.77 8.21 -21.50
CA GLY A 155 -4.91 8.18 -20.31
C GLY A 155 -5.48 9.00 -19.15
N GLN A 156 -5.46 8.46 -17.94
CA GLN A 156 -5.90 9.16 -16.73
C GLN A 156 -5.10 8.73 -15.50
N THR A 157 -5.04 9.60 -14.49
CA THR A 157 -4.51 9.23 -13.18
C THR A 157 -5.61 8.61 -12.32
N VAL A 158 -5.33 7.45 -11.74
CA VAL A 158 -6.11 6.83 -10.66
C VAL A 158 -5.33 6.91 -9.35
N ILE A 159 -6.04 6.82 -8.23
CA ILE A 159 -5.45 6.69 -6.90
C ILE A 159 -5.75 5.28 -6.40
N ALA A 160 -4.71 4.47 -6.20
CA ALA A 160 -4.82 3.19 -5.51
C ALA A 160 -4.59 3.41 -4.02
N ARG A 161 -5.62 3.14 -3.21
CA ARG A 161 -5.53 3.13 -1.76
C ARG A 161 -5.37 1.69 -1.29
N VAL A 162 -4.38 1.48 -0.43
CA VAL A 162 -4.02 0.15 0.07
C VAL A 162 -4.05 0.14 1.58
N THR A 163 -4.69 -0.88 2.15
CA THR A 163 -4.62 -1.23 3.57
C THR A 163 -4.09 -2.66 3.69
N ILE A 164 -3.05 -2.87 4.49
CA ILE A 164 -2.43 -4.19 4.69
C ILE A 164 -2.79 -4.73 6.07
N TYR A 165 -3.15 -6.01 6.08
CA TYR A 165 -3.49 -6.77 7.27
C TYR A 165 -2.44 -7.85 7.52
N GLY A 166 -2.12 -8.03 8.80
CA GLY A 166 -1.20 -9.05 9.25
C GLY A 166 -1.51 -9.56 10.64
N VAL A 167 -0.77 -10.59 11.04
CA VAL A 167 -0.83 -11.16 12.38
C VAL A 167 0.58 -11.27 12.93
N THR A 168 0.76 -10.93 14.19
CA THR A 168 2.03 -11.12 14.87
C THR A 168 2.25 -12.59 15.20
N LEU A 169 3.49 -13.02 15.42
CA LEU A 169 3.76 -14.38 15.94
C LEU A 169 3.16 -14.61 17.33
N GLY A 170 2.83 -13.54 18.05
CA GLY A 170 2.06 -13.58 19.30
C GLY A 170 0.55 -13.79 19.12
N GLY A 171 0.04 -13.80 17.88
CA GLY A 171 -1.39 -13.96 17.57
C GLY A 171 -2.22 -12.67 17.65
N GLU A 172 -1.57 -11.51 17.66
CA GLU A 172 -2.23 -10.20 17.66
C GLU A 172 -2.43 -9.73 16.20
N GLU A 173 -3.65 -9.32 15.84
CA GLU A 173 -3.93 -8.73 14.53
C GLU A 173 -3.35 -7.31 14.45
N VAL A 174 -2.82 -6.96 13.27
CA VAL A 174 -2.27 -5.64 12.99
C VAL A 174 -2.77 -5.15 11.63
N GLU A 175 -2.95 -3.84 11.53
CA GLU A 175 -3.50 -3.16 10.37
C GLU A 175 -2.67 -1.90 10.08
N SER A 176 -2.37 -1.65 8.80
CA SER A 176 -1.74 -0.41 8.37
C SER A 176 -2.75 0.73 8.28
N ALA A 177 -2.31 1.98 8.42
CA ALA A 177 -3.12 3.09 7.94
C ALA A 177 -3.32 2.96 6.41
N PRO A 178 -4.46 3.44 5.85
CA PRO A 178 -4.64 3.51 4.41
C PRO A 178 -3.55 4.35 3.74
N TRP A 179 -3.00 3.85 2.65
CA TRP A 179 -1.93 4.51 1.91
C TRP A 179 -2.31 4.72 0.46
N ASP A 180 -2.26 5.98 0.01
CA ASP A 180 -2.67 6.39 -1.35
C ASP A 180 -1.46 6.48 -2.27
N PHE A 181 -1.57 5.84 -3.44
CA PHE A 181 -0.55 5.84 -4.48
C PHE A 181 -1.13 6.24 -5.84
N PRO A 182 -0.64 7.33 -6.46
CA PRO A 182 -1.13 7.77 -7.75
C PRO A 182 -0.52 6.94 -8.88
N ILE A 183 -1.33 6.48 -9.82
CA ILE A 183 -0.90 5.72 -11.01
C ILE A 183 -1.49 6.38 -12.26
N TYR A 184 -0.65 6.73 -13.22
CA TYR A 184 -1.10 7.16 -14.54
C TYR A 184 -1.35 5.95 -15.43
N VAL A 185 -2.61 5.72 -15.80
CA VAL A 185 -3.06 4.59 -16.62
C VAL A 185 -3.35 5.08 -18.03
N CYS A 186 -2.79 4.43 -19.03
CA CYS A 186 -3.00 4.76 -20.45
C CYS A 186 -2.89 3.50 -21.32
N SER A 187 -3.17 3.64 -22.62
CA SER A 187 -3.06 2.52 -23.57
C SER A 187 -2.11 2.94 -24.71
N GLY A 188 -1.05 2.16 -24.94
CA GLY A 188 -0.05 2.41 -25.97
C GLY A 188 0.87 3.59 -25.70
N CYS A 189 1.02 3.97 -24.44
CA CYS A 189 1.81 5.10 -23.96
C CYS A 189 3.25 4.70 -23.56
N LEU A 190 3.46 3.43 -23.21
CA LEU A 190 4.77 2.79 -23.10
C LEU A 190 5.10 2.04 -24.39
N ALA A 191 4.70 2.59 -25.54
CA ALA A 191 5.02 2.02 -26.83
C ALA A 191 6.54 1.82 -26.99
N CYS A 192 6.95 0.63 -27.41
CA CYS A 192 8.29 0.41 -27.94
C CYS A 192 8.49 1.36 -29.13
N ILE A 193 9.40 2.33 -28.98
CA ILE A 193 9.82 3.18 -30.09
C ILE A 193 10.76 2.31 -30.94
N GLU A 194 10.15 1.64 -31.91
CA GLU A 194 10.73 0.85 -33.01
C GLU A 194 10.78 -0.69 -32.78
N PRO A 195 10.26 -1.48 -33.73
CA PRO A 195 10.09 -2.94 -33.60
C PRO A 195 11.37 -3.77 -33.81
N ASP A 196 12.53 -3.15 -34.01
CA ASP A 196 13.73 -3.80 -34.53
C ASP A 196 14.81 -4.11 -33.46
N SER A 197 14.52 -3.96 -32.15
CA SER A 197 15.58 -3.96 -31.12
C SER A 197 15.26 -4.51 -29.72
N CYS A 198 14.12 -5.18 -29.49
CA CYS A 198 13.82 -5.81 -28.18
C CYS A 198 14.13 -7.32 -28.11
N ASP A 199 15.10 -7.80 -28.88
CA ASP A 199 15.54 -9.22 -28.87
C ASP A 199 16.93 -9.41 -28.20
N ASP A 200 17.34 -8.48 -27.32
CA ASP A 200 18.46 -8.77 -26.42
C ASP A 200 17.91 -9.44 -25.16
N ASP A 201 18.24 -10.73 -24.97
CA ASP A 201 18.00 -11.55 -23.76
C ASP A 201 18.61 -10.92 -22.47
N ARG A 202 19.12 -9.70 -22.53
CA ARG A 202 19.81 -8.95 -21.46
C ARG A 202 18.98 -7.87 -20.81
N ILE A 203 17.86 -7.44 -21.40
CA ILE A 203 16.95 -6.50 -20.73
C ILE A 203 15.90 -7.32 -19.98
N GLN A 204 16.20 -7.67 -18.73
CA GLN A 204 15.22 -8.27 -17.85
C GLN A 204 14.19 -7.20 -17.44
N VAL A 205 13.08 -7.14 -18.18
CA VAL A 205 11.95 -6.26 -17.87
C VAL A 205 11.17 -6.88 -16.72
N CYS A 206 11.42 -6.41 -15.50
CA CYS A 206 10.81 -6.98 -14.30
C CYS A 206 9.30 -6.76 -14.24
N ASN A 207 8.84 -5.59 -14.69
CA ASN A 207 7.43 -5.21 -14.70
C ASN A 207 7.04 -4.69 -16.08
N LEU A 208 6.79 -5.60 -17.03
CA LEU A 208 6.37 -5.20 -18.38
C LEU A 208 5.08 -4.38 -18.30
N GLY A 209 5.06 -3.23 -18.96
CA GLY A 209 3.90 -2.34 -18.97
C GLY A 209 3.74 -1.45 -17.74
N GLN A 210 4.69 -1.45 -16.79
CA GLN A 210 4.66 -0.58 -15.61
C GLN A 210 5.98 0.14 -15.38
N ASP A 211 5.92 1.43 -14.99
CA ASP A 211 7.00 2.30 -14.47
C ASP A 211 8.29 2.50 -15.30
N ILE A 212 8.60 1.57 -16.19
CA ILE A 212 9.74 1.60 -17.09
C ILE A 212 9.24 1.75 -18.52
N SER A 213 9.83 2.71 -19.24
CA SER A 213 9.83 2.64 -20.70
C SER A 213 10.74 1.49 -21.08
N PRO A 214 10.30 0.50 -21.89
CA PRO A 214 11.26 -0.41 -22.51
C PRO A 214 12.23 0.45 -23.34
N ASP A 215 13.51 0.51 -22.94
CA ASP A 215 14.54 1.22 -23.71
C ASP A 215 15.06 0.29 -24.79
N CYS A 216 14.53 0.43 -26.00
CA CYS A 216 14.90 -0.37 -27.16
C CYS A 216 16.16 0.18 -27.89
N ARG A 217 17.02 0.99 -27.25
CA ARG A 217 18.13 1.68 -27.95
C ARG A 217 19.45 0.92 -28.04
N ASP A 218 19.53 -0.37 -27.66
CA ASP A 218 20.80 -1.12 -27.67
C ASP A 218 21.05 -1.94 -28.98
N THR A 219 21.36 -1.21 -30.05
CA THR A 219 22.25 -1.47 -31.21
C THR A 219 22.39 -2.85 -31.94
N ASN A 220 21.59 -3.89 -31.74
CA ASN A 220 21.75 -5.16 -32.49
C ASN A 220 20.76 -5.32 -33.70
N PRO A 221 21.23 -5.36 -34.97
CA PRO A 221 20.36 -5.22 -36.16
C PRO A 221 19.64 -6.50 -36.67
N ASN A 222 19.46 -7.56 -35.89
CA ASN A 222 19.08 -8.88 -36.45
C ASN A 222 17.86 -9.58 -35.82
N HIS A 223 17.02 -8.92 -35.02
CA HIS A 223 16.20 -9.68 -34.06
C HIS A 223 14.92 -8.89 -33.65
N ALA A 224 13.73 -9.52 -33.69
CA ALA A 224 12.39 -8.90 -33.72
C ALA A 224 11.43 -9.42 -32.63
N CYS A 225 10.65 -8.51 -32.03
CA CYS A 225 9.73 -8.76 -30.91
C CYS A 225 8.30 -9.06 -31.41
N ASN A 226 7.87 -10.32 -31.35
CA ASN A 226 6.48 -10.76 -31.58
C ASN A 226 5.90 -11.41 -30.32
#